data_AF-V8D0N8-F1
#
_entry.id   AF-V8D0N8-F1
#
_cell.length_a   1.000
_cell.length_b   1.000
_cell.length_c   1.000
_cell.angle_alpha   90.00
_cell.angle_beta   90.00
_cell.angle_gamma   90.00
#
_symmetry.space_group_name_H-M   'P 1'
#
loop_
_entity.id
_entity.type
_entity.pdbx_description
1 polymer ?
#
loop_
_entity_poly.entity_id
_entity_poly.type
_entity_poly.pdbx_seq_one_letter_code
_entity_poly.pdbx_strand_id
1 'polypeptide(L)'
;MLGELSRIIDAHPGQRVVVTAHGGVINAALADALGSGFDMPVRVHHTSISVLRGADTRRAVQSINDFSHVLSFQTHVGAMNL
;
A
#
# COMPACT_ATOMS: atom_id res chain seq x y z
N MET A 1 -7.02 2.18 -11.63
CA MET A 1 -5.96 2.09 -10.60
C MET A 1 -5.34 0.70 -10.56
N LEU A 2 -6.07 -0.38 -10.24
CA LEU A 2 -5.47 -1.73 -10.14
C LEU A 2 -4.78 -2.18 -11.44
N GLY A 3 -5.34 -1.79 -12.60
CA GLY A 3 -4.72 -2.01 -13.90
C GLY A 3 -3.39 -1.25 -14.12
N GLU A 4 -3.22 -0.07 -13.53
CA GLU A 4 -1.94 0.67 -13.59
C GLU A 4 -0.88 -0.04 -12.75
N LEU A 5 -1.27 -0.53 -11.56
CA LEU A 5 -0.40 -1.35 -10.71
C LEU A 5 0.03 -2.64 -11.40
N SER A 6 -0.87 -3.32 -12.12
CA SER A 6 -0.50 -4.49 -12.94
C SER A 6 0.52 -4.13 -14.00
N ARG A 7 0.33 -3.04 -14.76
CA ARG A 7 1.32 -2.62 -15.77
C ARG A 7 2.69 -2.32 -15.17
N ILE A 8 2.74 -1.73 -13.98
CA ILE A 8 4.01 -1.48 -13.27
C ILE A 8 4.68 -2.80 -12.91
N ILE A 9 3.94 -3.77 -12.37
CA ILE A 9 4.47 -5.09 -12.00
C ILE A 9 5.01 -5.81 -13.25
N ASP A 10 4.23 -5.85 -14.33
CA ASP A 10 4.59 -6.54 -15.58
C ASP A 10 5.81 -5.91 -16.26
N ALA A 11 5.97 -4.60 -16.16
CA ALA A 11 7.10 -3.87 -16.76
C ALA A 11 8.41 -3.99 -15.96
N HIS A 12 8.37 -4.44 -14.70
CA HIS A 12 9.54 -4.43 -13.79
C HIS A 12 9.80 -5.78 -13.11
N PRO A 13 9.93 -6.89 -13.86
CA PRO A 13 10.17 -8.21 -13.27
C PRO A 13 11.52 -8.24 -12.53
N GLY A 14 11.50 -8.78 -11.31
CA GLY A 14 12.69 -8.91 -10.45
C GLY A 14 13.20 -7.60 -9.82
N GLN A 15 12.56 -6.47 -10.11
CA GLN A 15 12.95 -5.17 -9.56
C GLN A 15 12.10 -4.79 -8.33
N ARG A 16 12.52 -3.72 -7.65
CA ARG A 16 11.75 -3.09 -6.57
C ARG A 16 11.33 -1.69 -7.00
N VAL A 17 10.02 -1.48 -7.11
CA VAL A 17 9.42 -0.20 -7.49
C VAL A 17 8.78 0.45 -6.27
N VAL A 18 8.95 1.76 -6.13
CA VAL A 18 8.25 2.57 -5.12
C VAL A 18 7.14 3.34 -5.80
N VAL A 19 5.93 3.27 -5.25
CA VAL A 19 4.77 4.04 -5.70
C VAL A 19 4.29 4.90 -4.54
N THR A 20 4.25 6.21 -4.74
CA THR A 20 3.67 7.15 -3.78
C THR A 20 2.24 7.47 -4.16
N ALA A 21 1.32 7.36 -3.21
CA ALA A 21 -0.11 7.51 -3.44
C ALA A 21 -0.86 7.98 -2.19
N HIS A 22 -2.18 8.12 -2.30
CA HIS A 22 -3.07 8.45 -1.19
C HIS A 22 -3.64 7.19 -0.50
N GLY A 23 -4.17 7.36 0.71
CA GLY A 23 -4.67 6.26 1.54
C GLY A 23 -5.73 5.37 0.87
N GLY A 24 -6.62 5.95 0.06
CA GLY A 24 -7.63 5.18 -0.69
C GLY A 24 -7.03 4.30 -1.79
N VAL A 25 -6.01 4.80 -2.49
CA VAL A 25 -5.27 4.03 -3.50
C VAL A 25 -4.52 2.88 -2.81
N ILE A 26 -3.83 3.17 -1.71
CA ILE A 26 -3.11 2.14 -0.96
C ILE A 26 -4.07 1.05 -0.46
N ASN A 27 -5.23 1.42 0.07
CA ASN A 27 -6.23 0.46 0.52
C ASN A 27 -6.83 -0.38 -0.61
N ALA A 28 -7.09 0.20 -1.79
CA ALA A 28 -7.56 -0.57 -2.93
C ALA A 28 -6.54 -1.65 -3.35
N ALA A 29 -5.24 -1.33 -3.35
CA ALA A 29 -4.19 -2.30 -3.64
C ALA A 29 -4.11 -3.41 -2.57
N LEU A 30 -4.27 -3.05 -1.30
CA LEU A 30 -4.26 -4.00 -0.18
C LEU A 30 -5.51 -4.89 -0.19
N ALA A 31 -6.69 -4.34 -0.46
CA ALA A 31 -7.93 -5.10 -0.54
C ALA A 31 -7.85 -6.16 -1.64
N ASP A 32 -7.38 -5.78 -2.83
CA ASP A 32 -7.11 -6.70 -3.95
C ASP A 32 -6.10 -7.78 -3.57
N ALA A 33 -4.95 -7.41 -2.97
CA ALA A 33 -3.91 -8.36 -2.57
C ALA A 33 -4.33 -9.29 -1.42
N LEU A 34 -5.24 -8.86 -0.54
CA LEU A 34 -5.76 -9.65 0.56
C LEU A 34 -7.01 -10.47 0.17
N GLY A 35 -7.58 -10.26 -1.02
CA GLY A 35 -8.90 -10.78 -1.37
C GLY A 35 -10.00 -10.28 -0.42
N SER A 36 -9.86 -9.06 0.09
CA SER A 36 -10.75 -8.49 1.09
C SER A 36 -12.09 -8.05 0.49
N GLY A 37 -13.18 -8.28 1.22
CA GLY A 37 -14.49 -7.69 0.92
C GLY A 37 -14.66 -6.25 1.42
N PHE A 38 -13.66 -5.68 2.09
CA PHE A 38 -13.69 -4.30 2.57
C PHE A 38 -12.96 -3.37 1.58
N ASP A 39 -13.55 -2.21 1.30
CA ASP A 39 -12.90 -1.18 0.48
C ASP A 39 -11.68 -0.55 1.16
N MET A 40 -11.69 -0.51 2.49
CA MET A 40 -10.66 0.12 3.33
C MET A 40 -10.23 -0.82 4.48
N PRO A 41 -9.51 -1.91 4.18
CA PRO A 41 -9.16 -2.93 5.18
C PRO A 41 -8.26 -2.40 6.31
N VAL A 42 -7.54 -1.30 6.09
CA VAL A 42 -6.63 -0.73 7.11
C VAL A 42 -6.66 0.81 7.12
N ARG A 43 -6.36 1.37 8.30
CA ARG A 43 -5.96 2.78 8.40
C ARG A 43 -4.54 2.94 7.88
N VAL A 44 -4.31 3.92 7.01
CA VAL A 44 -2.99 4.22 6.42
C VAL A 44 -2.48 5.51 7.04
N HIS A 45 -1.29 5.46 7.66
CA HIS A 45 -0.64 6.64 8.22
C HIS A 45 0.10 7.44 7.13
N HIS A 46 0.21 8.75 7.34
CA HIS A 46 1.08 9.58 6.52
C HIS A 46 2.50 9.02 6.51
N THR A 47 3.08 9.03 5.31
CA THR A 47 4.42 8.49 5.01
C THR A 47 4.65 7.05 5.43
N SER A 48 3.59 6.28 5.71
CA SER A 48 3.73 4.86 5.99
C SER A 48 4.12 4.07 4.75
N ILE A 49 4.78 2.93 4.97
CA ILE A 49 5.27 2.04 3.93
C ILE A 49 4.49 0.72 4.01
N SER A 50 3.91 0.31 2.88
CA SER A 50 3.34 -1.02 2.69
C SER A 50 4.12 -1.72 1.57
N VAL A 51 4.43 -3.01 1.76
CA VAL A 51 5.17 -3.81 0.79
C VAL A 51 4.28 -4.90 0.25
N LEU A 52 4.11 -4.88 -1.07
CA LEU A 52 3.45 -5.94 -1.84
C LEU A 52 4.48 -6.67 -2.70
N ARG A 53 4.23 -7.95 -2.93
CA ARG A 53 4.95 -8.76 -3.91
C ARG A 53 3.96 -9.16 -4.99
N GLY A 54 4.21 -8.72 -6.22
CA GLY A 54 3.40 -9.06 -7.39
C GLY A 54 4.18 -9.97 -8.33
N ALA A 55 3.52 -10.99 -8.85
CA ALA A 55 3.97 -11.80 -9.99
C ALA A 55 2.75 -12.33 -10.72
N ASP A 56 2.70 -12.17 -12.03
CA ASP A 56 1.57 -12.54 -12.88
C ASP A 56 0.23 -12.00 -12.30
N THR A 57 -0.73 -12.87 -12.06
CA THR A 57 -2.05 -12.54 -11.50
C THR A 57 -2.08 -12.53 -9.97
N ARG A 58 -0.95 -12.82 -9.31
CA ARG A 58 -0.89 -12.94 -7.85
C ARG A 58 -0.22 -11.75 -7.21
N ARG A 59 -0.80 -11.34 -6.09
CA ARG A 59 -0.25 -10.33 -5.21
C ARG A 59 -0.27 -10.88 -3.79
N ALA A 60 0.82 -10.69 -3.08
CA ALA A 60 0.97 -11.08 -1.69
C ALA A 60 1.40 -9.87 -0.87
N VAL A 61 0.74 -9.68 0.27
CA VAL A 61 1.13 -8.66 1.24
C VAL A 61 2.31 -9.15 2.05
N GLN A 62 3.38 -8.36 2.09
CA GLN A 62 4.56 -8.64 2.92
C GLN A 62 4.56 -7.81 4.20
N SER A 63 4.22 -6.52 4.11
CA SER A 63 4.03 -5.64 5.27
C SER A 63 3.01 -4.56 4.96
N ILE A 64 2.36 -4.05 6.00
CA ILE A 64 1.33 -3.01 5.88
C ILE A 64 1.66 -1.88 6.85
N ASN A 65 1.63 -0.64 6.35
CA ASN A 65 1.53 0.56 7.17
C ASN A 65 2.66 0.69 8.22
N ASP A 66 3.91 0.48 7.81
CA ASP A 66 5.07 0.78 8.65
C ASP A 66 5.40 2.27 8.62
N PHE A 67 5.21 2.95 9.74
CA PHE A 67 5.55 4.35 9.95
C PHE A 67 6.56 4.55 11.09
N SER A 68 7.25 3.47 11.49
CA SER A 68 8.23 3.51 12.58
C SER A 68 9.32 4.56 12.38
N HIS A 69 9.74 4.76 11.13
CA HIS A 69 10.76 5.72 10.73
C HIS A 69 10.39 7.19 10.95
N VAL A 70 9.11 7.53 11.10
CA VAL A 70 8.66 8.91 11.36
C VAL A 70 8.23 9.14 12.80
N LEU A 71 8.21 8.12 13.66
CA LEU A 71 7.70 8.24 15.04
C LEU A 71 8.41 9.30 15.89
N SER A 72 9.68 9.61 15.59
CA SER A 72 10.44 10.62 16.34
C SER A 72 9.93 12.04 16.14
N PHE A 73 9.17 12.33 15.07
CA PHE A 73 8.66 13.68 14.78
C PHE A 73 7.18 13.72 14.36
N GLN A 74 6.58 12.60 13.93
CA GLN A 74 5.15 12.48 13.68
C GLN A 74 4.44 12.01 14.95
N THR A 75 4.14 12.95 15.84
CA THR A 75 3.60 12.67 17.19
C THR A 75 2.07 12.62 17.27
N HIS A 76 1.37 12.97 16.20
CA HIS A 76 -0.10 13.03 16.16
C HIS A 76 -0.65 12.47 14.85
N VAL A 77 -1.81 11.80 14.93
CA VAL A 77 -2.59 11.41 13.74
C VAL A 77 -3.46 12.60 13.34
N GLY A 78 -3.43 12.98 12.06
CA GLY A 78 -4.26 14.07 11.56
C GLY A 78 -5.75 13.79 11.73
N ALA A 79 -6.52 14.77 12.21
CA ALA A 79 -7.95 14.63 12.53
C ALA A 79 -8.83 14.22 11.33
N MET A 80 -8.36 14.43 10.09
CA MET A 80 -9.07 14.01 8.87
C MET A 80 -8.99 12.50 8.57
N ASN A 81 -8.24 11.74 9.37
CA ASN A 81 -8.08 10.28 9.22
C ASN A 81 -8.82 9.49 10.33
N LEU A 82 -9.73 10.13 11.07
CA LEU A 82 -10.59 9.51 12.09
C LEU A 82 -11.90 9.00 11.51
#